data_AF-A0A7L0UII5-F1
#
_entry.id   AF-A0A7L0UII5-F1
#
_cell.length_a   1.000
_cell.length_b   1.000
_cell.length_c   1.000
_cell.angle_alpha   90.00
_cell.angle_beta   90.00
_cell.angle_gamma   90.00
#
_symmetry.space_group_name_H-M   'P 1'
#
loop_
_entity.id
_entity.type
_entity.pdbx_description
1 polymer ?
#
loop_
_entity_poly.entity_id
_entity_poly.type
_entity_poly.pdbx_seq_one_letter_code
_entity_poly.pdbx_strand_id
1 'polypeptide(L)'
;AALREGYERFDPGAYLRNNYLPPRADFSSEEFVVPWKLRCLAETFASGEICGRTLIDVGSGPTIYQLLSACDHFEEIVATDYLAVNREELGRWARGEPGTFDWSPFIQHVCKIEGRGEPWQEKERRLRGRLRRILP
;
A
#
# COMPACT_ATOMS: atom_id res chain seq x y z
N ALA A 1 -1.54 -18.83 21.51
CA ALA A 1 -0.54 -18.30 22.46
C ALA A 1 0.75 -17.92 21.73
N ALA A 2 1.52 -18.87 21.20
CA ALA A 2 2.80 -18.61 20.53
C ALA A 2 2.75 -17.61 19.35
N LEU A 3 1.70 -17.65 18.50
CA LEU A 3 1.54 -16.69 17.39
C LEU A 3 1.37 -15.25 17.90
N ARG A 4 0.64 -15.06 19.01
CA ARG A 4 0.43 -13.75 19.63
C ARG A 4 1.75 -13.21 20.18
N GLU A 5 2.51 -14.04 20.89
CA GLU A 5 3.84 -13.69 21.43
C GLU A 5 4.85 -13.30 20.34
N GLY A 6 4.79 -13.96 19.17
CA GLY A 6 5.66 -13.64 18.04
C GLY A 6 5.45 -12.22 17.46
N TYR A 7 4.22 -11.71 17.52
CA TYR A 7 3.87 -10.39 16.98
C TYR A 7 3.96 -9.25 18.02
N GLU A 8 4.09 -9.56 19.31
CA GLU A 8 4.22 -8.55 20.38
C GLU A 8 5.45 -7.64 20.20
N ARG A 9 6.50 -8.13 19.54
CA ARG A 9 7.75 -7.39 19.31
C ARG A 9 7.91 -6.90 17.87
N PHE A 10 6.83 -6.90 17.09
CA PHE A 10 6.87 -6.43 15.72
C PHE A 10 7.16 -4.92 15.67
N ASP A 11 8.18 -4.53 14.91
CA ASP A 11 8.56 -3.14 14.66
C ASP A 11 8.19 -2.78 13.20
N PRO A 12 7.19 -1.91 12.98
CA PRO A 12 6.78 -1.46 11.65
C PRO A 12 7.91 -0.80 10.87
N GLY A 13 8.73 0.02 11.53
CA GLY A 13 9.85 0.72 10.90
C GLY A 13 10.93 -0.26 10.44
N ALA A 14 11.27 -1.26 11.27
CA ALA A 14 12.20 -2.32 10.88
C ALA A 14 11.64 -3.15 9.72
N TYR A 15 10.35 -3.51 9.78
CA TYR A 15 9.68 -4.23 8.70
C TYR A 15 9.72 -3.45 7.37
N LEU A 16 9.41 -2.15 7.41
CA LEU A 16 9.43 -1.28 6.25
C LEU A 16 10.83 -1.15 5.66
N ARG A 17 11.85 -0.91 6.50
CA ARG A 17 13.25 -0.85 6.05
C ARG A 17 13.70 -2.16 5.40
N ASN A 18 13.36 -3.29 6.00
CA ASN A 18 13.83 -4.59 5.52
C ASN A 18 13.17 -5.04 4.21
N ASN A 19 11.96 -4.56 3.90
CA ASN A 19 11.15 -5.07 2.79
C ASN A 19 10.88 -4.06 1.68
N TYR A 20 10.86 -2.77 2.00
CA TYR A 20 10.39 -1.70 1.11
C TYR A 20 11.43 -0.60 0.90
N LEU A 21 12.67 -0.81 1.35
CA LEU A 21 13.84 -0.04 0.91
C LEU A 21 14.79 -0.90 0.06
N PRO A 22 15.76 -0.28 -0.65
CA PRO A 22 16.82 -1.02 -1.34
C PRO A 22 17.56 -1.98 -0.37
N PRO A 23 17.95 -3.17 -0.84
CA PRO A 23 17.92 -3.62 -2.24
C PRO A 23 16.59 -4.24 -2.69
N ARG A 24 15.58 -4.39 -1.82
CA ARG A 24 14.30 -5.03 -2.20
C ARG A 24 13.38 -4.11 -3.01
N ALA A 25 13.30 -2.84 -2.62
CA ALA A 25 12.58 -1.81 -3.38
C ALA A 25 13.48 -1.19 -4.44
N ASP A 26 14.00 -2.04 -5.32
CA ASP A 26 14.71 -1.61 -6.52
C ASP A 26 13.72 -1.61 -7.70
N PHE A 27 13.57 -0.45 -8.33
CA PHE A 27 12.66 -0.22 -9.45
C PHE A 27 13.38 -0.19 -10.81
N SER A 28 14.67 -0.53 -10.86
CA SER A 28 15.46 -0.55 -12.08
C SER A 28 15.12 -1.72 -13.01
N SER A 29 14.53 -2.80 -12.47
CA SER A 29 14.10 -3.97 -13.23
C SER A 29 12.69 -4.42 -12.84
N GLU A 30 11.89 -4.69 -13.86
CA GLU A 30 10.53 -5.23 -13.74
C GLU A 30 10.48 -6.69 -13.27
N GLU A 31 11.62 -7.38 -13.25
CA GLU A 31 11.78 -8.76 -12.75
C GLU A 31 11.98 -8.79 -11.22
N PHE A 32 12.23 -7.65 -10.57
CA PHE A 32 12.38 -7.60 -9.12
C PHE A 32 11.04 -7.68 -8.40
N VAL A 33 11.08 -8.23 -7.18
CA VAL A 33 9.87 -8.59 -6.43
C VAL A 33 8.91 -7.43 -6.21
N VAL A 34 9.41 -6.21 -5.98
CA VAL A 34 8.55 -5.04 -5.76
C VAL A 34 7.88 -4.60 -7.07
N PRO A 35 8.61 -4.28 -8.15
CA PRO A 35 8.00 -4.00 -9.46
C PRO A 35 7.07 -5.10 -9.96
N TRP A 36 7.46 -6.37 -9.83
CA TRP A 36 6.63 -7.52 -10.22
C TRP A 36 5.29 -7.53 -9.48
N LYS A 37 5.28 -7.33 -8.14
CA LYS A 37 4.04 -7.24 -7.36
C LYS A 37 3.14 -6.10 -7.84
N LEU A 38 3.73 -4.92 -8.10
CA LEU A 38 2.98 -3.75 -8.57
C LEU A 38 2.38 -3.98 -9.96
N ARG A 39 3.13 -4.61 -10.87
CA ARG A 39 2.63 -4.99 -12.19
C ARG A 39 1.47 -5.98 -12.10
N CYS A 40 1.58 -7.04 -11.30
CA CYS A 40 0.50 -7.99 -11.11
C CYS A 40 -0.80 -7.31 -10.64
N LEU A 41 -0.71 -6.40 -9.68
CA LEU A 41 -1.86 -5.64 -9.19
C LEU A 41 -2.43 -4.71 -10.28
N ALA A 42 -1.56 -3.95 -10.95
CA ALA A 42 -1.98 -3.02 -12.01
C ALA A 42 -2.68 -3.74 -13.17
N GLU A 43 -2.11 -4.83 -13.69
CA GLU A 43 -2.70 -5.64 -14.76
C GLU A 43 -4.05 -6.25 -14.33
N THR A 44 -4.12 -6.74 -13.09
CA THR A 44 -5.34 -7.33 -12.52
C THR A 44 -6.48 -6.32 -12.51
N PHE A 45 -6.26 -5.10 -12.01
CA PHE A 45 -7.28 -4.05 -11.98
C PHE A 45 -7.55 -3.44 -13.37
N ALA A 46 -6.55 -3.43 -14.27
CA ALA A 46 -6.72 -2.93 -15.64
C ALA A 46 -7.71 -3.74 -16.48
N SER A 47 -7.99 -5.00 -16.11
CA SER A 47 -9.05 -5.81 -16.74
C SER A 47 -10.44 -5.15 -16.69
N GLY A 48 -10.68 -4.29 -15.70
CA GLY A 48 -12.00 -3.71 -15.42
C GLY A 48 -12.99 -4.67 -14.75
N GLU A 49 -12.64 -5.96 -14.62
CA GLU A 49 -13.50 -6.99 -14.02
C GLU A 49 -13.56 -6.86 -12.48
N ILE A 50 -12.51 -6.31 -11.87
CA ILE A 50 -12.41 -6.14 -10.42
C ILE A 50 -12.65 -4.69 -10.04
N CYS A 51 -13.91 -4.35 -9.76
CA CYS A 51 -14.33 -3.04 -9.30
C CYS A 51 -15.53 -3.17 -8.35
N GLY A 52 -15.85 -2.09 -7.62
CA GLY A 52 -17.04 -2.07 -6.78
C GLY A 52 -17.05 -0.93 -5.79
N ARG A 53 -17.98 -0.98 -4.83
CA ARG A 53 -18.12 0.09 -3.84
C ARG A 53 -17.07 0.01 -2.74
N THR A 54 -16.87 -1.16 -2.13
CA THR A 54 -16.00 -1.33 -0.96
C THR A 54 -14.99 -2.46 -1.19
N LEU A 55 -13.72 -2.19 -0.92
CA LEU A 55 -12.65 -3.20 -0.80
C LEU A 55 -12.17 -3.28 0.65
N ILE A 56 -11.92 -4.50 1.13
CA ILE A 56 -11.32 -4.74 2.44
C ILE A 56 -9.94 -5.38 2.22
N ASP A 57 -8.90 -4.71 2.71
CA ASP A 57 -7.54 -5.22 2.74
C ASP A 57 -7.28 -5.93 4.06
N VAL A 58 -6.85 -7.20 3.99
CA VAL A 58 -6.72 -8.09 5.14
C VAL A 58 -5.26 -8.27 5.50
N GLY A 59 -4.86 -7.79 6.68
CA GLY A 59 -3.46 -7.83 7.11
C GLY A 59 -2.62 -6.81 6.36
N SER A 60 -3.10 -5.57 6.29
CA SER A 60 -2.46 -4.45 5.60
C SER A 60 -1.04 -4.17 6.08
N GLY A 61 -0.71 -4.52 7.33
CA GLY A 61 0.53 -4.10 7.97
C GLY A 61 0.65 -2.58 7.97
N PRO A 62 1.88 -2.04 7.97
CA PRO A 62 2.13 -0.61 7.83
C PRO A 62 2.26 -0.19 6.35
N THR A 63 1.60 -0.88 5.40
CA THR A 63 1.85 -0.70 3.95
C THR A 63 0.63 -0.27 3.15
N ILE A 64 0.89 0.42 2.04
CA ILE A 64 -0.15 0.91 1.11
C ILE A 64 0.05 0.48 -0.34
N TYR A 65 1.19 -0.12 -0.69
CA TYR A 65 1.55 -0.44 -2.08
C TYR A 65 0.50 -1.33 -2.76
N GLN A 66 -0.11 -2.24 -1.99
CA GLN A 66 -1.11 -3.19 -2.46
C GLN A 66 -2.45 -2.53 -2.86
N LEU A 67 -2.66 -1.26 -2.48
CA LEU A 67 -3.89 -0.51 -2.70
C LEU A 67 -3.77 0.54 -3.82
N LEU A 68 -2.56 0.74 -4.36
CA LEU A 68 -2.27 1.83 -5.31
C LEU A 68 -3.09 1.74 -6.59
N SER A 69 -3.17 0.56 -7.20
CA SER A 69 -4.03 0.35 -8.37
C SER A 69 -5.49 0.17 -7.97
N ALA A 70 -5.77 -0.45 -6.83
CA ALA A 70 -7.13 -0.70 -6.36
C ALA A 70 -7.94 0.60 -6.13
N CYS A 71 -7.30 1.69 -5.69
CA CYS A 71 -7.99 2.94 -5.35
C CYS A 71 -8.68 3.65 -6.53
N ASP A 72 -8.40 3.21 -7.75
CA ASP A 72 -9.05 3.72 -8.96
C ASP A 72 -10.37 2.99 -9.25
N HIS A 73 -10.57 1.82 -8.64
CA HIS A 73 -11.67 0.89 -8.95
C HIS A 73 -12.67 0.73 -7.79
N PHE A 74 -12.34 1.26 -6.61
CA PHE A 74 -13.18 1.18 -5.41
C PHE A 74 -13.50 2.55 -4.83
N GLU A 75 -14.74 2.74 -4.40
CA GLU A 75 -15.19 3.99 -3.78
C GLU A 75 -14.70 4.16 -2.34
N GLU A 76 -14.59 3.04 -1.64
CA GLU A 76 -14.18 2.88 -0.26
C GLU A 76 -13.16 1.76 -0.14
N ILE A 77 -12.09 2.02 0.61
CA ILE A 77 -11.11 1.04 1.05
C ILE A 77 -11.14 1.00 2.58
N VAL A 78 -11.21 -0.21 3.12
CA VAL A 78 -11.06 -0.51 4.55
C VAL A 78 -9.77 -1.31 4.70
N ALA A 79 -8.81 -0.77 5.45
CA ALA A 79 -7.62 -1.51 5.84
C ALA A 79 -7.85 -2.21 7.18
N THR A 80 -7.26 -3.39 7.35
CA THR A 80 -7.33 -4.13 8.60
C THR A 80 -5.95 -4.64 8.99
N ASP A 81 -5.59 -4.53 10.25
CA ASP A 81 -4.40 -5.18 10.76
C ASP A 81 -4.56 -5.51 12.23
N TYR A 82 -4.05 -6.67 12.66
CA TYR A 82 -4.12 -7.12 14.04
C TYR A 82 -3.36 -6.16 14.99
N LEU A 83 -2.23 -5.62 14.54
CA LEU A 83 -1.34 -4.82 15.38
C LEU A 83 -1.72 -3.34 15.38
N ALA A 84 -1.94 -2.79 16.57
CA ALA A 84 -2.22 -1.37 16.74
C ALA A 84 -1.12 -0.47 16.15
N VAL A 85 0.15 -0.88 16.29
CA VAL A 85 1.31 -0.13 15.76
C VAL A 85 1.32 -0.04 14.23
N ASN A 86 0.83 -1.06 13.53
CA ASN A 86 0.68 -1.02 12.06
C ASN A 86 -0.47 -0.10 11.65
N ARG A 87 -1.61 -0.21 12.34
CA ARG A 87 -2.77 0.66 12.12
C ARG A 87 -2.44 2.13 12.37
N GLU A 88 -1.59 2.41 13.37
CA GLU A 88 -1.11 3.76 13.66
C GLU A 88 -0.25 4.30 12.52
N GLU A 89 0.77 3.57 12.08
CA GLU A 89 1.61 3.97 10.93
C GLU A 89 0.79 4.23 9.67
N LEU A 90 -0.14 3.33 9.34
CA LEU A 90 -1.05 3.50 8.21
C LEU A 90 -1.95 4.74 8.38
N GLY A 91 -2.47 4.96 9.58
CA GLY A 91 -3.31 6.12 9.91
C GLY A 91 -2.56 7.45 9.81
N ARG A 92 -1.31 7.49 10.26
CA ARG A 92 -0.44 8.68 10.13
C ARG A 92 -0.21 9.02 8.66
N TRP A 93 0.09 8.01 7.83
CA TRP A 93 0.22 8.20 6.38
C TRP A 93 -1.08 8.68 5.73
N ALA A 94 -2.22 8.10 6.13
CA ALA A 94 -3.54 8.48 5.62
C ALA A 94 -3.90 9.94 5.92
N ARG A 95 -3.46 10.46 7.08
CA ARG A 95 -3.64 11.87 7.48
C ARG A 95 -2.61 12.82 6.86
N GLY A 96 -1.61 12.32 6.14
CA GLY A 96 -0.55 13.13 5.56
C GLY A 96 0.40 13.72 6.60
N GLU A 97 0.59 13.03 7.73
CA GLU A 97 1.53 13.47 8.76
C GLU A 97 2.98 13.41 8.24
N PRO A 98 3.84 14.35 8.64
CA PRO A 98 5.26 14.29 8.31
C PRO A 98 5.94 13.11 9.01
N GLY A 99 7.04 12.63 8.42
CA GLY A 99 7.87 11.57 9.00
C GLY A 99 7.30 10.15 8.84
N THR A 100 6.26 9.98 8.02
CA THR A 100 5.80 8.65 7.59
C THR A 100 6.73 8.09 6.52
N PHE A 101 6.65 6.78 6.29
CA PHE A 101 7.40 6.13 5.22
C PHE A 101 7.14 6.77 3.85
N ASP A 102 8.21 6.99 3.08
CA ASP A 102 8.14 7.57 1.74
C ASP A 102 7.70 6.52 0.71
N TRP A 103 6.42 6.56 0.36
CA TRP A 103 5.84 5.71 -0.67
C TRP A 103 5.92 6.31 -2.08
N SER A 104 6.49 7.50 -2.26
CA SER A 104 6.52 8.18 -3.56
C SER A 104 7.16 7.35 -4.69
N PRO A 105 8.24 6.55 -4.48
CA PRO A 105 8.79 5.72 -5.56
C PRO A 105 7.81 4.64 -6.03
N PHE A 106 7.03 4.07 -5.10
CA PHE A 106 6.01 3.06 -5.41
C PHE A 106 4.86 3.68 -6.19
N ILE A 107 4.36 4.85 -5.74
CA ILE A 107 3.25 5.55 -6.39
C ILE A 107 3.65 5.98 -7.80
N GLN A 108 4.86 6.54 -7.96
CA GLN A 108 5.41 6.93 -9.26
C GLN A 108 5.55 5.73 -10.20
N HIS A 109 6.05 4.60 -9.70
CA HIS A 109 6.16 3.39 -10.49
C HIS A 109 4.79 2.89 -10.95
N VAL A 110 3.77 2.87 -10.06
CA VAL A 110 2.41 2.49 -10.42
C VAL A 110 1.82 3.44 -11.48
N CYS A 111 1.95 4.75 -11.31
CA CYS A 111 1.48 5.71 -12.31
C CYS A 111 2.15 5.51 -13.68
N LYS A 112 3.44 5.13 -13.70
CA LYS A 112 4.17 4.82 -14.94
C LYS A 112 3.60 3.59 -15.63
N ILE A 113 3.42 2.47 -14.93
CA ILE A 113 2.96 1.21 -15.53
C ILE A 113 1.47 1.23 -15.89
N GLU A 114 0.65 2.02 -15.20
CA GLU A 114 -0.76 2.20 -15.55
C GLU A 114 -0.95 3.10 -16.78
N GLY A 115 0.07 3.88 -17.17
CA GLY A 115 0.09 4.62 -18.43
C GLY A 115 -0.96 5.74 -18.56
N ARG A 116 -1.60 6.15 -17.47
CA ARG A 116 -2.70 7.16 -17.48
C ARG A 116 -2.22 8.61 -17.57
N GLY A 117 -0.91 8.84 -17.44
CA GLY A 117 -0.32 10.19 -17.46
C GLY A 117 -0.70 11.07 -16.26
N GLU A 118 -1.27 10.50 -15.20
CA GLU A 118 -1.63 11.25 -14.00
C GLU A 118 -0.41 11.60 -13.14
N PRO A 119 -0.37 12.80 -12.51
CA PRO A 119 0.63 13.10 -11.49
C PRO A 119 0.53 12.14 -10.32
N TRP A 120 1.66 11.64 -9.81
CA TRP A 120 1.66 10.65 -8.73
C TRP A 120 1.01 11.16 -7.44
N GLN A 121 1.07 12.48 -7.18
CA GLN A 121 0.40 13.12 -6.05
C GLN A 121 -1.13 12.99 -6.13
N GLU A 122 -1.69 12.91 -7.34
CA GLU A 122 -3.11 12.69 -7.54
C GLU A 122 -3.53 11.29 -7.10
N LYS A 123 -2.75 10.27 -7.49
CA LYS A 123 -2.97 8.89 -7.02
C LYS A 123 -2.82 8.79 -5.51
N GLU A 124 -1.81 9.45 -4.94
CA GLU A 124 -1.61 9.48 -3.49
C GLU A 124 -2.82 10.08 -2.76
N ARG A 125 -3.29 11.24 -3.23
CA ARG A 125 -4.48 11.94 -2.69
C ARG A 125 -5.74 11.08 -2.84
N ARG A 126 -5.90 10.41 -3.99
CA ARG A 126 -7.01 9.49 -4.25
C ARG A 126 -7.00 8.36 -3.23
N LEU A 127 -5.87 7.66 -3.06
CA LEU A 127 -5.78 6.57 -2.10
C LEU A 127 -6.06 7.03 -0.66
N ARG A 128 -5.51 8.16 -0.22
CA ARG A 128 -5.86 8.75 1.09
C ARG A 128 -7.37 9.01 1.23
N GLY A 129 -7.99 9.54 0.18
CA GLY A 129 -9.44 9.80 0.15
C GLY A 129 -10.31 8.53 0.12
N ARG A 130 -9.80 7.44 -0.46
CA ARG A 130 -10.49 6.14 -0.52
C ARG A 130 -10.33 5.34 0.78
N LEU A 131 -9.22 5.47 1.49
CA LEU A 131 -8.99 4.78 2.76
C LEU A 131 -9.85 5.37 3.87
N ARG A 132 -11.08 4.83 4.05
CA ARG A 132 -12.09 5.38 4.96
C ARG A 132 -11.94 4.90 6.39
N ARG A 133 -11.51 3.66 6.57
CA ARG A 133 -11.47 2.98 7.86
C ARG A 133 -10.21 2.14 7.98
N ILE A 134 -9.64 2.14 9.18
CA ILE A 134 -8.53 1.27 9.59
C ILE A 134 -9.00 0.53 10.83
N LEU A 135 -9.22 -0.77 10.73
CA LEU A 135 -9.88 -1.58 11.76
C LEU A 135 -8.94 -2.66 12.32
N PRO A 136 -9.15 -3.13 13.57
CA PRO A 136 -8.46 -4.30 14.12
C PRO A 136 -8.73 -5.60 13.35
#